data_AF-A0A0U1KYE9-F1
#
_entry.id   AF-A0A0U1KYE9-F1
#
_cell.length_a   1.000
_cell.length_b   1.000
_cell.length_c   1.000
_cell.angle_alpha   90.00
_cell.angle_beta   90.00
_cell.angle_gamma   90.00
#
_symmetry.space_group_name_H-M   'P 1'
#
loop_
_entity.id
_entity.type
_entity.pdbx_description
1 polymer ?
#
loop_
_entity_poly.entity_id
_entity_poly.type
_entity_poly.pdbx_seq_one_letter_code
_entity_poly.pdbx_strand_id
1 'polypeptide(L)' 'MAGVWQQHELWDGTYSLDDLLDAHEWLSVKRENQQRAQDAANREGGA' A
#
# COMPACT_ATOMS: atom_id res chain seq x y z
N MET A 1 -39.10 -8.98 -17.91
CA MET A 1 -38.83 -7.65 -17.31
C MET A 1 -37.49 -7.75 -16.60
N ALA A 2 -36.52 -6.90 -16.99
CA ALA A 2 -35.24 -6.60 -16.34
C ALA A 2 -34.35 -7.81 -15.96
N GLY A 3 -33.34 -8.23 -16.71
CA GLY A 3 -32.50 -7.42 -17.59
C GLY A 3 -31.61 -6.48 -16.75
N VAL A 4 -30.42 -6.98 -16.43
CA VAL A 4 -29.21 -6.23 -16.05
C VAL A 4 -29.14 -5.63 -14.64
N TRP A 5 -29.28 -6.46 -13.61
CA TRP A 5 -28.46 -6.26 -12.41
C TRP A 5 -27.38 -7.33 -12.41
N GLN A 6 -26.19 -6.99 -12.94
CA GLN A 6 -24.98 -7.75 -12.63
C GLN A 6 -24.46 -7.20 -11.32
N GLN A 7 -24.68 -7.93 -10.23
CA GLN A 7 -24.00 -7.62 -8.98
C GLN A 7 -22.50 -7.75 -9.26
N HIS A 8 -21.81 -6.61 -9.32
CA HIS A 8 -20.35 -6.61 -9.30
C HIS A 8 -19.97 -6.74 -7.84
N GLU A 9 -19.55 -7.92 -7.41
CA GLU A 9 -18.94 -8.12 -6.11
C GLU A 9 -17.70 -7.22 -6.05
N LEU A 10 -17.82 -6.06 -5.40
CA LEU A 10 -16.68 -5.20 -5.11
C LEU A 10 -15.78 -5.80 -4.02
N TRP A 11 -16.26 -6.83 -3.34
CA TRP A 11 -15.68 -7.36 -2.12
C TRP A 11 -15.64 -8.88 -2.22
N ASP A 12 -14.44 -9.43 -2.40
CA ASP A 12 -14.16 -10.87 -2.46
C ASP A 12 -13.91 -11.48 -1.06
N GLY A 13 -14.07 -10.69 0.01
CA GLY A 13 -13.81 -11.10 1.38
C GLY A 13 -12.33 -11.30 1.73
N THR A 14 -11.39 -10.93 0.87
CA THR A 14 -9.97 -11.31 1.02
C THR A 14 -9.18 -10.45 2.02
N TYR A 15 -9.70 -9.28 2.43
CA TYR A 15 -9.02 -8.40 3.39
C TYR A 15 -9.97 -7.90 4.49
N SER A 16 -9.53 -8.09 5.72
CA SER A 16 -10.13 -7.60 6.96
C SER A 16 -9.62 -6.19 7.30
N LEU A 17 -10.21 -5.58 8.33
CA LEU A 17 -9.71 -4.31 8.85
C LEU A 17 -8.28 -4.44 9.38
N ASP A 18 -7.91 -5.61 9.89
CA ASP A 18 -6.55 -5.86 10.38
C ASP A 18 -5.55 -5.86 9.22
N ASP A 19 -5.90 -6.42 8.06
CA ASP A 19 -5.06 -6.36 6.85
C ASP A 19 -4.81 -4.92 6.38
N LEU A 20 -5.80 -4.03 6.54
CA LEU A 20 -5.65 -2.60 6.26
C LEU A 20 -4.66 -1.94 7.24
N LEU A 21 -4.73 -2.28 8.52
CA LEU A 21 -3.85 -1.74 9.55
C LEU A 21 -2.41 -2.21 9.33
N ASP A 22 -2.21 -3.49 9.04
CA ASP A 22 -0.91 -4.06 8.69
C ASP A 22 -0.31 -3.39 7.45
N ALA A 23 -1.13 -3.15 6.42
CA ALA A 23 -0.70 -2.44 5.23
C ALA A 23 -0.27 -1.00 5.55
N HIS A 24 -0.97 -0.31 6.45
CA HIS A 24 -0.63 1.05 6.87
C HIS A 24 0.71 1.10 7.63
N GLU A 25 0.95 0.14 8.52
CA GLU A 25 2.24 -0.01 9.21
C GLU A 25 3.37 -0.27 8.21
N TRP A 26 3.17 -1.21 7.28
CA TRP A 26 4.14 -1.52 6.24
C TRP A 26 4.49 -0.30 5.37
N LEU A 27 3.47 0.48 4.96
CA LEU A 27 3.66 1.70 4.20
C LEU A 27 4.46 2.75 4.97
N SER A 28 4.25 2.85 6.28
CA SER A 28 4.98 3.79 7.15
C SER A 28 6.47 3.45 7.20
N VAL A 29 6.81 2.17 7.40
CA VAL A 29 8.20 1.69 7.41
C VAL A 29 8.84 1.85 6.03
N LYS A 30 8.11 1.53 4.95
CA LYS A 30 8.59 1.69 3.58
C LYS A 30 9.01 3.13 3.29
N ARG A 31 8.19 4.11 3.70
CA ARG A 31 8.49 5.54 3.52
C ARG A 31 9.78 5.92 4.25
N GLU A 32 9.95 5.48 5.49
CA GLU A 32 11.17 5.76 6.26
C GLU A 32 12.41 5.16 5.59
N ASN A 33 12.33 3.93 5.11
CA ASN A 33 13.43 3.28 4.41
C ASN A 33 13.79 4.01 3.10
N GLN A 34 12.79 4.49 2.36
CA GLN A 34 13.03 5.29 1.15
C GLN A 34 13.75 6.61 1.48
N GLN A 35 13.36 7.28 2.56
CA GLN A 35 14.04 8.49 3.03
C GLN A 35 15.51 8.19 3.36
N ARG A 36 15.77 7.14 4.15
CA ARG A 36 17.12 6.72 4.52
C ARG A 36 17.97 6.34 3.31
N ALA A 37 17.39 5.66 2.32
CA ALA A 37 18.07 5.31 1.08
C ALA A 37 18.43 6.55 0.25
N GLN A 38 17.53 7.53 0.16
CA GLN A 38 17.80 8.80 -0.50
C GLN A 38 18.92 9.57 0.20
N ASP A 39 18.90 9.63 1.53
CA ASP A 39 19.94 10.29 2.32
C ASP A 39 21.31 9.62 2.13
N ALA A 40 21.35 8.28 2.07
CA ALA A 40 22.56 7.53 1.78
C ALA A 40 23.09 7.83 0.37
N ALA A 41 22.22 7.79 -0.64
CA ALA A 41 22.60 8.11 -2.02
C ALA A 41 23.14 9.54 -2.16
N ASN A 42 22.55 10.51 -1.45
CA ASN A 42 23.02 11.90 -1.44
C ASN A 42 24.39 12.05 -0.77
N ARG A 43 24.69 11.25 0.26
CA ARG A 43 26.01 11.23 0.91
C ARG A 43 27.08 10.59 0.02
N GLU A 44 26.72 9.55 -0.72
CA GLU A 44 27.65 8.83 -1.61
C GLU A 44 27.92 9.59 -2.92
N GLY A 45 26.94 10.33 -3.45
CA GLY A 45 27.10 11.17 -4.64
C GLY A 45 27.77 12.53 -4.41
N GLY A 46 28.13 12.85 -3.16
CA GLY A 46 28.77 14.10 -2.75
C GLY A 46 30.27 14.00 -2.46
N ALA A 47 30.95 12.96 -2.95
CA ALA A 47 32.40 12.73 -2.83
C ALA A 47 33.14 12.96 -4.15
#